data_AF-A0A8C1ZND8-F1
#
_entry.id   AF-A0A8C1ZND8-F1
#
_cell.length_a   1.000
_cell.length_b   1.000
_cell.length_c   1.000
_cell.angle_alpha   90.00
_cell.angle_beta   90.00
_cell.angle_gamma   90.00
#
_symmetry.space_group_name_H-M   'P 1'
#
loop_
_entity.id
_entity.type
_entity.pdbx_description
1 polymer ?
#
loop_
_entity_poly.entity_id
_entity_poly.type
_entity_poly.pdbx_seq_one_letter_code
_entity_poly.pdbx_strand_id
1 'polypeptide(L)'
;MLGLNREKGVGYWILDFSIIGYFVIYNAVSHVMGAIKTQSPLPRTFSRGMVQDPSHFDVLVMPNLYGDILSDLCAGLIGGLGVTPSGNIGANGVAIFESVHGTAPDIAGKDLANPTALLLSAVMMLRHMGLHGHAKKIETACFDTIRDEKVLTKDLGGNAKCSEFTADICRRVQDMD
;
A
#
# COMPACT_ATOMS: atom_id res chain seq x y z
N MET A 1 6.14 8.56 30.67
CA MET A 1 5.05 9.42 30.19
C MET A 1 5.47 10.86 30.46
N LEU A 2 6.03 11.58 29.48
CA LEU A 2 6.39 12.99 29.67
C LEU A 2 5.15 13.84 29.42
N GLY A 3 4.49 14.28 30.50
CA GLY A 3 3.44 15.28 30.43
C GLY A 3 4.07 16.66 30.24
N LEU A 4 4.07 17.18 29.01
CA LEU A 4 4.41 18.57 28.74
C LEU A 4 3.19 19.47 29.04
N ASN A 5 3.29 20.13 30.19
CA ASN A 5 2.69 21.40 30.63
C ASN A 5 1.17 21.67 30.48
N ARG A 6 0.58 22.17 31.58
CA ARG A 6 -0.85 22.10 31.90
C ARG A 6 -1.65 23.39 31.67
N GLU A 7 -1.17 24.36 30.88
CA GLU A 7 -1.71 25.73 30.95
C GLU A 7 -2.46 26.31 29.75
N LYS A 8 -2.66 25.57 28.66
CA LYS A 8 -3.60 26.00 27.59
C LYS A 8 -4.35 24.76 27.14
N GLY A 9 -5.68 24.82 27.02
CA GLY A 9 -6.59 23.69 26.78
C GLY A 9 -6.32 22.89 25.50
N VAL A 10 -5.19 22.18 25.47
CA VAL A 10 -4.72 21.35 24.38
C VAL A 10 -4.76 19.91 24.87
N GLY A 11 -5.46 19.06 24.11
CA GLY A 11 -5.68 17.66 24.47
C GLY A 11 -4.38 16.93 24.86
N TYR A 12 -4.50 15.97 25.76
CA TYR A 12 -3.38 15.11 26.15
C TYR A 12 -2.78 14.44 24.91
N TRP A 13 -1.54 14.83 24.57
CA TRP A 13 -0.73 14.15 23.58
C TRP A 13 0.04 13.05 24.29
N ILE A 14 -0.30 11.79 23.99
CA ILE A 14 0.52 10.65 24.40
C ILE A 14 1.64 10.56 23.37
N LEU A 15 2.69 11.34 23.58
CA LEU A 15 3.95 11.24 22.84
C LEU A 15 4.99 10.71 23.82
N ASP A 16 5.42 9.48 23.62
CA ASP A 16 6.58 8.97 24.33
C ASP A 16 7.88 9.45 23.67
N PHE A 17 9.01 9.17 24.32
CA PHE A 17 10.33 9.56 23.82
C PHE A 17 10.65 8.99 22.43
N SER A 18 10.09 7.83 22.07
CA SER A 18 10.34 7.21 20.78
C SER A 18 9.68 7.98 19.64
N ILE A 19 8.45 8.44 19.83
CA ILE A 19 7.73 9.24 18.84
C ILE A 19 8.35 10.64 18.72
N ILE A 20 8.79 11.22 19.84
CA ILE A 20 9.52 12.50 19.83
C ILE A 20 10.83 12.36 19.03
N GLY A 21 11.61 11.30 19.27
CA GLY A 21 12.83 11.01 18.52
C GLY A 21 12.60 10.88 17.02
N TYR A 22 11.52 10.19 16.63
CA TYR A 22 11.11 10.10 15.22
C TYR A 22 10.88 11.48 14.58
N PHE A 23 10.10 12.36 15.23
CA PHE A 23 9.84 13.69 14.68
C PHE A 23 11.08 14.56 14.57
N VAL A 24 12.02 14.46 15.51
CA VAL A 24 13.29 15.20 15.45
C VAL A 24 14.10 14.75 14.23
N ILE A 25 14.23 13.44 14.02
CA ILE A 25 14.97 12.88 12.85
C ILE A 25 14.26 13.24 11.55
N TYR A 26 12.93 13.09 11.49
CA TYR A 26 12.12 13.45 10.32
C TYR A 26 12.34 14.91 9.91
N ASN A 27 12.29 15.84 10.86
CA ASN A 27 12.52 17.26 10.59
C ASN A 27 13.96 17.54 10.15
N ALA A 28 14.96 16.83 10.70
CA ALA A 28 16.33 16.98 10.25
C ALA A 28 16.49 16.54 8.78
N VAL A 29 15.89 15.41 8.38
CA VAL A 29 15.92 14.90 7.01
C VAL A 29 15.13 15.80 6.04
N SER A 30 13.98 16.32 6.46
CA SER A 30 13.15 17.17 5.60
C SER A 30 13.87 18.45 5.15
N HIS A 31 14.69 19.04 6.03
CA HIS A 31 15.49 20.22 5.68
C HIS A 31 16.55 19.92 4.61
N VAL A 32 17.06 18.69 4.55
CA VAL A 32 18.02 18.26 3.53
C VAL A 32 17.33 18.00 2.19
N MET A 33 16.10 17.50 2.21
CA MET A 33 15.32 17.10 1.03
C MET A 33 14.53 18.24 0.39
N GLY A 34 14.96 19.51 0.52
CA GLY A 34 14.20 20.76 0.32
C GLY A 34 13.34 20.96 -0.96
N ALA A 35 13.34 20.02 -1.90
CA ALA A 35 12.36 19.90 -2.99
C ALA A 35 11.02 19.26 -2.57
N ILE A 36 10.94 18.53 -1.45
CA ILE A 36 9.72 17.83 -1.00
C ILE A 36 9.03 18.62 0.11
N LYS A 37 7.77 19.01 -0.10
CA LYS A 37 6.96 19.68 0.92
C LYS A 37 6.58 18.69 2.03
N THR A 38 6.98 18.97 3.27
CA THR A 38 6.70 18.09 4.42
C THR A 38 5.65 18.66 5.36
N GLN A 39 4.80 17.79 5.91
CA GLN A 39 3.84 18.13 6.97
C GLN A 39 3.84 17.05 8.04
N SER A 40 3.68 17.45 9.30
CA SER A 40 3.69 16.53 10.46
C SER A 40 2.41 16.63 11.31
N PRO A 41 1.22 16.32 10.76
CA PRO A 41 -0.01 16.27 11.53
C PRO A 41 -0.03 15.06 12.47
N LEU A 42 -0.82 15.16 13.54
CA LEU A 42 -0.94 14.11 14.55
C LEU A 42 -1.70 12.88 14.02
N PRO A 43 -1.43 11.66 14.52
CA PRO A 43 -2.00 10.41 13.99
C PRO A 43 -3.54 10.39 13.92
N ARG A 44 -4.23 10.89 14.95
CA ARG A 44 -5.72 10.97 14.95
C ARG A 44 -6.27 11.91 13.88
N THR A 45 -5.55 13.00 13.60
CA THR A 45 -5.90 13.94 12.53
C THR A 45 -5.71 13.28 11.17
N PHE A 46 -4.69 12.41 11.08
CA PHE A 46 -4.37 11.61 9.90
C PHE A 46 -5.50 10.66 9.52
N SER A 47 -5.89 9.77 10.44
CA SER A 47 -6.93 8.77 10.18
C SER A 47 -8.27 9.42 9.81
N ARG A 48 -8.63 10.52 10.47
CA ARG A 48 -9.85 11.27 10.14
C ARG A 48 -9.77 11.90 8.76
N GLY A 49 -8.66 12.57 8.44
CA GLY A 49 -8.47 13.19 7.13
C GLY A 49 -8.49 12.16 6.00
N MET A 50 -7.84 11.01 6.19
CA MET A 50 -7.75 9.94 5.20
C MET A 50 -9.10 9.32 4.85
N VAL A 51 -10.02 9.18 5.81
CA VAL A 51 -11.37 8.68 5.55
C VAL A 51 -12.28 9.76 4.94
N GLN A 52 -12.03 11.04 5.24
CA GLN A 52 -12.83 12.15 4.71
C GLN A 52 -12.45 12.51 3.28
N ASP A 53 -11.16 12.67 3.02
CA ASP A 53 -10.62 13.00 1.70
C ASP A 53 -9.18 12.48 1.58
N PRO A 54 -8.98 11.25 1.05
CA PRO A 54 -7.66 10.68 0.88
C PRO A 54 -6.82 11.38 -0.21
N SER A 55 -7.42 12.21 -1.08
CA SER A 55 -6.73 12.84 -2.21
C SER A 55 -5.72 13.91 -1.81
N HIS A 56 -5.77 14.36 -0.55
CA HIS A 56 -4.82 15.32 0.01
C HIS A 56 -3.48 14.71 0.44
N PHE A 57 -3.33 13.39 0.36
CA PHE A 57 -2.14 12.66 0.78
C PHE A 57 -1.34 12.13 -0.41
N ASP A 58 -0.01 12.12 -0.26
CA ASP A 58 0.92 11.64 -1.28
C ASP A 58 1.84 10.57 -0.67
N VAL A 59 2.92 10.97 0.00
CA VAL A 59 3.85 10.04 0.67
C VAL A 59 3.75 10.16 2.19
N LEU A 60 3.52 9.03 2.85
CA LEU A 60 3.39 8.94 4.30
C LEU A 60 4.57 8.18 4.90
N VAL A 61 5.24 8.80 5.87
CA VAL A 61 6.32 8.16 6.61
C VAL A 61 5.92 8.12 8.07
N MET A 62 6.08 6.97 8.71
CA MET A 62 5.68 6.77 10.10
C MET A 62 6.40 5.58 10.74
N PRO A 63 6.43 5.51 12.09
CA PRO A 63 6.86 4.33 12.83
C PRO A 63 6.04 3.07 12.49
N ASN A 64 6.66 1.89 12.67
CA ASN A 64 6.15 0.58 12.27
C ASN A 64 4.64 0.37 12.57
N LEU A 65 4.23 0.44 13.85
CA LEU A 65 2.84 0.18 14.24
C LEU A 65 1.82 1.13 13.58
N TYR A 66 2.19 2.40 13.37
CA TYR A 66 1.29 3.32 12.69
C TYR A 66 1.24 3.03 11.19
N GLY A 67 2.37 2.60 10.62
CA GLY A 67 2.49 2.13 9.24
C GLY A 67 1.50 1.00 8.98
N ASP A 68 1.57 -0.04 9.79
CA ASP A 68 0.72 -1.23 9.72
C ASP A 68 -0.78 -0.88 9.73
N ILE A 69 -1.21 -0.08 10.72
CA ILE A 69 -2.61 0.32 10.85
C ILE A 69 -3.08 1.19 9.68
N LEU A 70 -2.26 2.17 9.27
CA LEU A 70 -2.66 3.10 8.21
C LEU A 70 -2.57 2.47 6.81
N SER A 71 -1.64 1.53 6.57
CA SER A 71 -1.59 0.79 5.32
C SER A 71 -2.83 -0.07 5.12
N ASP A 72 -3.31 -0.73 6.18
CA ASP A 72 -4.54 -1.52 6.14
C ASP A 72 -5.78 -0.64 5.91
N LEU A 73 -5.81 0.54 6.54
CA LEU A 73 -6.86 1.53 6.29
C LEU A 73 -6.87 1.97 4.82
N CYS A 74 -5.70 2.27 4.25
CA CYS A 74 -5.56 2.66 2.84
C CYS A 74 -6.00 1.53 1.90
N ALA A 75 -5.61 0.30 2.20
CA ALA A 75 -6.03 -0.88 1.44
C ALA A 75 -7.56 -0.99 1.41
N GLY A 76 -8.21 -0.79 2.56
CA GLY A 76 -9.67 -0.77 2.67
C GLY A 76 -10.36 0.29 1.79
N LEU A 77 -9.74 1.46 1.60
CA LEU A 77 -10.30 2.54 0.77
C LEU A 77 -10.31 2.22 -0.73
N ILE A 78 -9.42 1.34 -1.20
CA ILE A 78 -9.24 1.04 -2.64
C ILE A 78 -9.82 -0.31 -3.07
N GLY A 79 -10.52 -1.03 -2.18
CA GLY A 79 -11.12 -2.34 -2.47
C GLY A 79 -10.58 -3.51 -1.64
N GLY A 80 -9.62 -3.26 -0.74
CA GLY A 80 -9.14 -4.21 0.26
C GLY A 80 -7.72 -4.73 0.02
N LEU A 81 -7.30 -5.63 0.90
CA LEU A 81 -5.95 -6.22 0.89
C LEU A 81 -5.67 -7.10 -0.34
N GLY A 82 -6.72 -7.59 -1.02
CA GLY A 82 -6.61 -8.45 -2.22
C GLY A 82 -6.03 -7.74 -3.45
N VAL A 83 -5.99 -6.40 -3.44
CA VAL A 83 -5.49 -5.58 -4.56
C VAL A 83 -4.31 -4.69 -4.19
N THR A 84 -3.83 -4.76 -2.95
CA THR A 84 -2.79 -3.84 -2.44
C THR A 84 -1.41 -4.50 -2.53
N PRO A 85 -0.47 -3.97 -3.33
CA PRO A 85 0.89 -4.48 -3.38
C PRO A 85 1.77 -3.96 -2.24
N SER A 86 2.89 -4.63 -1.97
CA SER A 86 3.89 -4.21 -0.97
C SER A 86 5.31 -4.62 -1.35
N GLY A 87 6.27 -3.86 -0.83
CA GLY A 87 7.70 -4.11 -0.98
C GLY A 87 8.51 -3.64 0.24
N ASN A 88 9.33 -4.53 0.76
CA ASN A 88 10.28 -4.30 1.83
C ASN A 88 11.68 -4.09 1.25
N ILE A 89 12.26 -2.92 1.47
CA ILE A 89 13.60 -2.58 0.98
C ILE A 89 14.60 -2.66 2.12
N GLY A 90 15.63 -3.49 1.95
CA GLY A 90 16.69 -3.72 2.91
C GLY A 90 18.03 -3.12 2.50
N ALA A 91 19.01 -3.24 3.39
CA ALA A 91 20.39 -2.88 3.09
C ALA A 91 21.01 -3.89 2.10
N ASN A 92 22.19 -3.55 1.56
CA ASN A 92 22.99 -4.44 0.72
C ASN A 92 22.30 -4.89 -0.59
N GLY A 93 21.35 -4.09 -1.09
CA GLY A 93 20.62 -4.38 -2.32
C GLY A 93 19.57 -5.49 -2.17
N VAL A 94 19.20 -5.86 -0.94
CA VAL A 94 18.13 -6.84 -0.71
C VAL A 94 16.77 -6.14 -0.77
N ALA A 95 15.83 -6.71 -1.53
CA ALA A 95 14.45 -6.26 -1.60
C ALA A 95 13.51 -7.47 -1.67
N ILE A 96 12.41 -7.43 -0.92
CA ILE A 96 11.39 -8.49 -0.86
C ILE A 96 10.05 -7.87 -1.23
N PHE A 97 9.37 -8.41 -2.24
CA PHE A 97 8.06 -7.95 -2.69
C PHE A 97 7.03 -9.03 -2.39
N GLU A 98 5.95 -8.66 -1.70
CA GLU A 98 4.98 -9.61 -1.16
C GLU A 98 3.55 -9.05 -1.19
N SER A 99 2.56 -9.91 -1.09
CA SER A 99 1.18 -9.50 -0.84
C SER A 99 0.97 -9.12 0.62
N VAL A 100 0.16 -8.09 0.89
CA VAL A 100 -0.18 -7.71 2.28
C VAL A 100 -1.27 -8.58 2.90
N HIS A 101 -2.05 -9.29 2.09
CA HIS A 101 -3.12 -10.13 2.62
C HIS A 101 -2.57 -11.40 3.29
N GLY A 102 -3.34 -11.94 4.24
CA GLY A 102 -3.04 -13.21 4.89
C GLY A 102 -3.19 -14.43 3.96
N THR A 103 -3.03 -15.62 4.52
CA THR A 103 -3.03 -16.89 3.78
C THR A 103 -4.39 -17.37 3.30
N ALA A 104 -5.49 -16.74 3.76
CA ALA A 104 -6.87 -17.08 3.41
C ALA A 104 -7.18 -18.60 3.44
N PRO A 105 -7.03 -19.26 4.61
CA PRO A 105 -7.09 -20.72 4.74
C PRO A 105 -8.46 -21.31 4.37
N ASP A 106 -9.52 -20.51 4.44
CA ASP A 106 -10.89 -20.88 4.09
C ASP A 106 -11.08 -21.10 2.57
N ILE A 107 -10.25 -20.48 1.72
CA ILE A 107 -10.29 -20.63 0.26
C ILE A 107 -9.05 -21.31 -0.34
N ALA A 108 -8.09 -21.70 0.50
CA ALA A 108 -6.89 -22.39 0.07
C ALA A 108 -7.21 -23.65 -0.75
N GLY A 109 -6.60 -23.78 -1.93
CA GLY A 109 -6.81 -24.90 -2.86
C GLY A 109 -8.13 -24.91 -3.62
N LYS A 110 -8.97 -23.86 -3.49
CA LYS A 110 -10.30 -23.81 -4.14
C LYS A 110 -10.33 -23.05 -5.47
N ASP A 111 -9.20 -22.51 -5.92
CA ASP A 111 -9.09 -21.70 -7.15
C ASP A 111 -9.98 -20.43 -7.10
N LEU A 112 -10.14 -19.83 -5.91
CA LEU A 112 -10.99 -18.65 -5.66
C LEU A 112 -10.21 -17.39 -5.27
N ALA A 113 -8.89 -17.49 -5.10
CA ALA A 113 -8.07 -16.38 -4.65
C ALA A 113 -7.96 -15.27 -5.72
N ASN A 114 -7.82 -14.03 -5.29
CA ASN A 114 -7.46 -12.92 -6.16
C ASN A 114 -5.94 -12.79 -6.24
N PRO A 115 -5.31 -12.97 -7.42
CA PRO A 115 -3.87 -12.87 -7.56
C PRO A 115 -3.36 -11.42 -7.67
N THR A 116 -4.25 -10.42 -7.69
CA THR A 116 -3.92 -9.02 -8.02
C THR A 116 -2.86 -8.43 -7.11
N ALA A 117 -2.98 -8.54 -5.79
CA ALA A 117 -1.99 -8.00 -4.84
C ALA A 117 -0.58 -8.53 -5.11
N LEU A 118 -0.42 -9.85 -5.23
CA LEU A 118 0.87 -10.48 -5.49
C LEU A 118 1.42 -10.12 -6.88
N LEU A 119 0.54 -10.07 -7.88
CA LEU A 119 0.91 -9.67 -9.24
C LEU A 119 1.45 -8.23 -9.26
N LEU A 120 0.78 -7.30 -8.59
CA LEU A 120 1.23 -5.91 -8.50
C LEU A 120 2.51 -5.76 -7.66
N SER A 121 2.73 -6.60 -6.64
CA SER A 121 4.02 -6.66 -5.94
C SER A 121 5.14 -7.15 -6.88
N ALA A 122 4.87 -8.12 -7.75
CA ALA A 122 5.81 -8.53 -8.80
C ALA A 122 6.05 -7.40 -9.83
N VAL A 123 5.04 -6.60 -10.16
CA VAL A 123 5.22 -5.38 -10.98
C VAL A 123 6.15 -4.39 -10.29
N MET A 124 6.01 -4.16 -8.98
CA MET A 124 6.93 -3.33 -8.20
C MET A 124 8.36 -3.87 -8.23
N MET A 125 8.53 -5.20 -8.12
CA MET A 125 9.82 -5.86 -8.25
C MET A 125 10.46 -5.62 -9.62
N LEU A 126 9.70 -5.78 -10.71
CA LEU A 126 10.20 -5.52 -12.06
C LEU A 126 10.64 -4.06 -12.23
N ARG A 127 9.89 -3.09 -11.67
CA ARG A 127 10.29 -1.67 -11.66
C ARG A 127 11.58 -1.46 -10.86
N HIS A 128 11.73 -2.13 -9.72
CA HIS A 128 12.95 -2.05 -8.90
C HIS A 128 14.18 -2.60 -9.64
N MET A 129 14.01 -3.63 -10.48
CA MET A 129 15.06 -4.20 -11.33
C MET A 129 15.36 -3.39 -12.61
N GLY A 130 14.64 -2.30 -12.87
CA GLY A 130 14.77 -1.50 -14.10
C GLY A 130 14.02 -2.05 -15.31
N LEU A 131 13.21 -3.10 -15.16
CA LEU A 131 12.43 -3.76 -16.22
C LEU A 131 11.08 -3.06 -16.46
N HIS A 132 11.11 -1.74 -16.63
CA HIS A 132 9.91 -0.89 -16.67
C HIS A 132 8.92 -1.24 -17.80
N GLY A 133 9.41 -1.68 -18.97
CA GLY A 133 8.56 -2.09 -20.09
C GLY A 133 7.69 -3.29 -19.74
N HIS A 134 8.30 -4.33 -19.18
CA HIS A 134 7.58 -5.54 -18.72
C HIS A 134 6.60 -5.21 -17.60
N ALA A 135 7.03 -4.39 -16.63
CA ALA A 135 6.19 -3.96 -15.52
C ALA A 135 4.92 -3.24 -16.02
N LYS A 136 5.09 -2.27 -16.93
CA LYS A 136 3.98 -1.49 -17.49
C LYS A 136 3.01 -2.38 -18.27
N LYS A 137 3.53 -3.33 -19.07
CA LYS A 137 2.73 -4.25 -19.87
C LYS A 137 1.82 -5.12 -18.99
N ILE A 138 2.39 -5.72 -17.93
CA ILE A 138 1.65 -6.56 -16.98
C ILE A 138 0.62 -5.73 -16.18
N GLU A 139 1.03 -4.55 -15.69
CA GLU A 139 0.14 -3.63 -14.95
C GLU A 139 -1.06 -3.19 -15.79
N THR A 140 -0.82 -2.81 -17.05
CA THR A 140 -1.87 -2.38 -17.97
C THR A 140 -2.85 -3.53 -18.24
N ALA A 141 -2.35 -4.74 -18.53
CA ALA A 141 -3.19 -5.91 -18.73
C ALA A 141 -4.05 -6.23 -17.50
N CYS A 142 -3.48 -6.17 -16.29
CA CYS A 142 -4.22 -6.38 -15.05
C CYS A 142 -5.34 -5.33 -14.86
N PHE A 143 -5.03 -4.05 -15.04
CA PHE A 143 -6.03 -2.98 -14.92
C PHE A 143 -7.10 -3.05 -15.99
N ASP A 144 -6.76 -3.44 -17.22
CA ASP A 144 -7.75 -3.60 -18.28
C ASP A 144 -8.65 -4.83 -18.04
N THR A 145 -8.13 -5.93 -17.48
CA THR A 145 -8.97 -7.06 -17.02
C THR A 145 -9.97 -6.63 -15.95
N ILE A 146 -9.53 -5.83 -14.96
CA ILE A 146 -10.41 -5.33 -13.90
C ILE A 146 -11.44 -4.34 -14.47
N ARG A 147 -11.00 -3.41 -15.34
CA ARG A 147 -11.87 -2.40 -15.98
C ARG A 147 -12.96 -3.01 -16.86
N ASP A 148 -12.67 -4.13 -17.52
CA ASP A 148 -13.63 -4.78 -18.40
C ASP A 148 -14.78 -5.48 -17.65
N GLU A 149 -14.63 -5.72 -16.35
CA GLU A 149 -15.63 -6.34 -15.45
C GLU A 149 -16.14 -7.73 -15.88
N LYS A 150 -15.55 -8.36 -16.91
CA LYS A 150 -15.99 -9.66 -17.46
C LYS A 150 -15.49 -10.86 -16.66
N VAL A 151 -14.25 -10.78 -16.19
CA VAL A 151 -13.56 -11.88 -15.49
C VAL A 151 -13.05 -11.30 -14.18
N LEU A 152 -13.92 -11.21 -13.19
CA LEU A 152 -13.59 -10.71 -11.85
C LEU A 152 -13.69 -11.84 -10.82
N THR A 153 -12.73 -11.88 -9.90
CA THR A 153 -12.79 -12.76 -8.73
C THR A 153 -13.86 -12.32 -7.75
N LYS A 154 -14.22 -13.19 -6.81
CA LYS A 154 -15.35 -12.99 -5.90
C LYS A 154 -15.24 -11.75 -5.00
N ASP A 155 -14.03 -11.45 -4.54
CA ASP A 155 -13.71 -10.27 -3.73
C ASP A 155 -13.85 -8.96 -4.51
N LEU A 156 -13.71 -9.00 -5.83
CA LEU A 156 -13.97 -7.88 -6.74
C LEU A 156 -15.43 -7.81 -7.22
N GLY A 157 -16.31 -8.68 -6.70
CA GLY A 157 -17.74 -8.70 -7.04
C GLY A 157 -18.13 -9.61 -8.21
N GLY A 158 -17.18 -10.37 -8.78
CA GLY A 158 -17.46 -11.34 -9.85
C GLY A 158 -17.66 -12.78 -9.36
N ASN A 159 -17.64 -13.72 -10.29
CA ASN A 159 -17.74 -15.16 -10.02
C ASN A 159 -16.64 -15.97 -10.72
N ALA A 160 -15.63 -15.31 -11.28
CA ALA A 160 -14.54 -15.98 -11.97
C ALA A 160 -13.60 -16.68 -10.97
N LYS A 161 -12.97 -17.76 -11.44
CA LYS A 161 -11.90 -18.45 -10.74
C LYS A 161 -10.58 -17.68 -10.85
N CYS A 162 -9.65 -17.98 -9.95
CA CYS A 162 -8.28 -17.44 -10.00
C CYS A 162 -7.60 -17.77 -11.32
N SER A 163 -7.74 -19.02 -11.78
CA SER A 163 -7.22 -19.48 -13.08
C SER A 163 -7.80 -18.71 -14.27
N GLU A 164 -9.10 -18.42 -14.28
CA GLU A 164 -9.78 -17.67 -15.35
C GLU A 164 -9.30 -16.22 -15.38
N PHE A 165 -9.23 -15.57 -14.22
CA PHE A 165 -8.69 -14.22 -14.07
C PHE A 165 -7.26 -14.12 -14.60
N THR A 166 -6.42 -15.08 -14.20
CA THR A 166 -5.02 -15.16 -14.63
C THR A 166 -4.90 -15.38 -16.15
N ALA A 167 -5.75 -16.24 -16.71
CA ALA A 167 -5.73 -16.53 -18.15
C ALA A 167 -6.08 -15.29 -18.99
N ASP A 168 -7.05 -14.46 -18.56
CA ASP A 168 -7.39 -13.23 -19.29
C ASP A 168 -6.24 -12.22 -19.25
N ILE A 169 -5.56 -12.07 -18.11
CA ILE A 169 -4.36 -11.21 -18.02
C ILE A 169 -3.27 -11.72 -18.96
N CYS A 170 -2.97 -13.02 -18.94
CA CYS A 170 -1.96 -13.62 -19.81
C CYS A 170 -2.27 -13.37 -21.30
N ARG A 171 -3.54 -13.53 -21.71
CA ARG A 171 -4.00 -13.25 -23.07
C ARG A 171 -3.75 -11.77 -23.44
N ARG A 172 -4.15 -10.82 -22.59
CA ARG A 172 -3.94 -9.38 -22.84
C ARG A 172 -2.47 -9.01 -22.95
N VAL A 173 -1.64 -9.58 -22.08
CA VAL A 173 -0.18 -9.40 -22.16
C VAL A 173 0.34 -9.90 -23.50
N GLN A 174 -0.15 -11.02 -24.04
CA GLN A 174 0.29 -11.52 -25.34
C GLN A 174 -0.16 -10.63 -26.50
N ASP A 175 -1.36 -10.04 -26.41
CA ASP A 175 -1.94 -9.18 -27.44
C ASP A 175 -1.29 -7.77 -27.50
N MET A 176 -0.56 -7.38 -26.46
CA MET A 176 0.12 -6.08 -26.36
C MET A 176 1.55 -6.16 -26.91
N ASP A 177 1.76 -6.05 -28.21
CA ASP A 177 3.12 -5.93 -28.78
C ASP A 177 3.80 -4.60 -28.42
#